data_AF-A0A2D8KMC6-F1
#
_entry.id   AF-A0A2D8KMC6-F1
#
_cell.length_a   1.000
_cell.length_b   1.000
_cell.length_c   1.000
_cell.angle_alpha   90.00
_cell.angle_beta   90.00
_cell.angle_gamma   90.00
#
_symmetry.space_group_name_H-M   'P 1'
#
loop_
_entity.id
_entity.type
_entity.pdbx_description
1 polymer ?
#
loop_
_entity_poly.entity_id
_entity_poly.type
_entity_poly.pdbx_seq_one_letter_code
_entity_poly.pdbx_strand_id
1 'polypeptide(L)'
;MANVLKKIVIASPLPLLGLHTEQEIYNSLQSDEEIAAFYHKLLDVQEAEEKAGFEKPLKKSMIHAMIAASTGKNINAQMLLL
;
A
#
# COMPACT_ATOMS: atom_id res chain seq x y z
N MET A 1 0.37 19.09 -13.73
CA MET A 1 -0.88 18.33 -13.45
C MET A 1 -1.10 18.34 -11.95
N ALA A 2 -2.32 18.49 -11.47
CA ALA A 2 -2.59 18.34 -10.05
C ALA A 2 -2.55 16.85 -9.71
N ASN A 3 -1.82 16.46 -8.66
CA ASN A 3 -1.81 15.09 -8.17
C ASN A 3 -3.21 14.71 -7.66
N VAL A 4 -3.75 13.63 -8.19
CA VAL A 4 -5.02 13.01 -7.78
C VAL A 4 -4.78 12.06 -6.60
N LEU A 5 -3.62 11.38 -6.56
CA LEU A 5 -3.29 10.46 -5.49
C LEU A 5 -2.66 11.20 -4.31
N LYS A 6 -3.26 11.03 -3.13
CA LYS A 6 -2.76 11.58 -1.88
C LYS A 6 -1.79 10.61 -1.24
N LYS A 7 -0.57 11.09 -1.01
CA LYS A 7 0.42 10.34 -0.25
C LYS A 7 0.05 10.26 1.22
N ILE A 8 0.21 9.09 1.83
CA ILE A 8 -0.04 8.89 3.26
C ILE A 8 1.20 9.35 4.03
N VAL A 9 1.14 10.56 4.58
CA VAL A 9 2.30 11.22 5.23
C VAL A 9 2.36 10.95 6.74
N ILE A 10 1.23 10.61 7.36
CA ILE A 10 1.11 10.37 8.80
C ILE A 10 0.69 8.92 9.00
N ALA A 11 1.39 8.22 9.90
CA ALA A 11 1.05 6.86 10.32
C ALA A 11 0.91 5.86 9.15
N SER A 12 1.86 5.89 8.20
CA SER A 12 1.92 4.86 7.15
C SER A 12 1.96 3.47 7.77
N PRO A 13 1.21 2.49 7.23
CA PRO A 13 1.22 1.13 7.72
C PRO A 13 2.45 0.32 7.31
N LEU A 14 3.27 0.79 6.37
CA LEU A 14 4.43 0.04 5.85
C LEU A 14 5.43 -0.36 6.97
N PRO A 15 5.86 0.52 7.88
CA PRO A 15 6.74 0.14 8.98
C PRO A 15 6.11 -0.89 9.94
N LEU A 16 4.79 -0.82 10.15
CA LEU A 16 4.07 -1.79 11.00
C LEU A 16 4.04 -3.20 10.38
N LEU A 17 4.20 -3.29 9.06
CA LEU A 17 4.31 -4.53 8.31
C LEU A 17 5.76 -5.00 8.11
N GLY A 18 6.74 -4.31 8.73
CA GLY A 18 8.17 -4.59 8.55
C GLY A 18 8.77 -4.06 7.24
N LEU A 19 8.02 -3.26 6.49
CA LEU A 19 8.40 -2.73 5.17
C LEU A 19 9.07 -1.34 5.29
N HIS A 20 10.17 -1.29 6.06
CA HIS A 20 10.87 -0.03 6.35
C HIS A 20 11.54 0.57 5.11
N THR A 21 12.16 -0.26 4.26
CA THR A 21 12.80 0.18 3.01
C THR A 21 11.77 0.70 2.03
N GLU A 22 10.61 0.04 1.93
CA GLU A 22 9.49 0.48 1.12
C GLU A 22 8.92 1.81 1.62
N GLN A 23 8.96 2.09 2.93
CA GLN A 23 8.56 3.40 3.47
C GLN A 23 9.50 4.51 2.98
N GLU A 24 10.81 4.27 2.94
CA GLU A 24 11.79 5.25 2.44
C GLU A 24 11.58 5.52 0.95
N ILE A 25 11.38 4.46 0.15
CA ILE A 25 11.05 4.57 -1.27
C ILE A 25 9.73 5.31 -1.44
N TYR A 26 8.68 4.92 -0.69
CA TYR A 26 7.39 5.57 -0.76
C TYR A 26 7.52 7.05 -0.46
N ASN A 27 8.30 7.44 0.56
CA ASN A 27 8.56 8.84 0.94
C ASN A 27 9.28 9.68 -0.12
N SER A 28 10.04 9.08 -1.04
CA SER A 28 10.72 9.82 -2.12
C SER A 28 9.85 10.05 -3.36
N LEU A 29 8.76 9.30 -3.55
CA LEU A 29 7.86 9.44 -4.71
C LEU A 29 7.16 10.81 -4.76
N GLN A 30 7.06 11.41 -5.95
CA GLN A 30 6.51 12.75 -6.16
C GLN A 30 5.33 12.78 -7.15
N SER A 31 5.27 11.84 -8.11
CA SER A 31 4.21 11.80 -9.12
C SER A 31 3.15 10.73 -8.81
N ASP A 32 1.95 10.91 -9.37
CA ASP A 32 0.87 9.93 -9.27
C ASP A 32 1.26 8.59 -9.93
N GLU A 33 1.97 8.64 -11.05
CA GLU A 33 2.46 7.46 -11.77
C GLU A 33 3.44 6.66 -10.91
N GLU A 34 4.35 7.35 -10.21
CA GLU A 34 5.28 6.72 -9.28
C GLU A 34 4.56 6.04 -8.11
N ILE A 35 3.56 6.73 -7.53
CA ILE A 35 2.75 6.20 -6.43
C ILE A 35 1.93 4.99 -6.90
N ALA A 36 1.32 5.07 -8.09
CA ALA A 36 0.55 3.97 -8.68
C ALA A 36 1.45 2.76 -8.94
N ALA A 37 2.62 2.97 -9.56
CA ALA A 37 3.59 1.91 -9.83
C ALA A 37 4.07 1.24 -8.53
N PHE A 38 4.27 2.02 -7.47
CA PHE A 38 4.62 1.48 -6.16
C PHE A 38 3.51 0.59 -5.58
N TYR A 39 2.24 1.00 -5.66
CA TYR A 39 1.13 0.17 -5.19
C TYR A 39 0.98 -1.12 -6.00
N HIS A 40 1.13 -1.05 -7.33
CA HIS A 40 1.13 -2.24 -8.18
C HIS A 40 2.25 -3.20 -7.78
N LYS A 41 3.47 -2.69 -7.57
CA LYS A 41 4.60 -3.51 -7.09
C LYS A 41 4.30 -4.20 -5.76
N LEU A 42 3.66 -3.50 -4.81
CA LEU A 42 3.29 -4.10 -3.53
C LEU A 42 2.26 -5.23 -3.70
N LEU A 43 1.27 -5.05 -4.58
CA LEU A 43 0.29 -6.07 -4.91
C LEU A 43 0.95 -7.27 -5.60
N ASP A 44 1.84 -7.05 -6.56
CA ASP A 44 2.54 -8.13 -7.28
C ASP A 44 3.37 -8.99 -6.32
N VAL A 45 4.10 -8.35 -5.39
CA VAL A 45 4.86 -9.06 -4.35
C VAL A 45 3.93 -9.86 -3.45
N GLN A 46 2.80 -9.27 -3.06
CA GLN A 46 1.82 -9.92 -2.19
C GLN A 46 1.17 -11.14 -2.86
N GLU A 47 0.82 -11.03 -4.14
CA GLU A 47 0.28 -12.13 -4.95
C GLU A 47 1.33 -13.25 -5.15
N ALA A 48 2.60 -12.88 -5.36
CA ALA A 48 3.68 -13.85 -5.45
C ALA A 48 3.90 -14.61 -4.13
N GLU A 49 3.82 -13.93 -2.98
CA GLU A 49 3.86 -14.56 -1.66
C GLU A 49 2.68 -15.52 -1.46
N GLU A 50 1.45 -15.14 -1.82
CA GLU A 50 0.27 -16.02 -1.78
C GLU A 50 0.47 -17.28 -2.63
N LYS A 51 0.95 -17.14 -3.87
CA LYS A 51 1.23 -18.27 -4.77
C LYS A 51 2.31 -19.20 -4.22
N ALA A 52 3.24 -18.68 -3.42
CA ALA A 52 4.27 -19.45 -2.75
C ALA A 52 3.80 -20.09 -1.42
N GLY A 53 2.53 -19.91 -1.04
CA GLY A 53 1.94 -20.46 0.18
C GLY A 53 2.11 -19.60 1.43
N PHE A 54 2.61 -18.37 1.29
CA PHE A 54 2.76 -17.41 2.38
C PHE A 54 1.56 -16.45 2.42
N GLU A 55 0.42 -16.94 2.92
CA GLU A 55 -0.76 -16.09 3.09
C GLU A 55 -0.55 -15.04 4.19
N LYS A 56 -0.63 -13.76 3.80
CA LYS A 56 -0.53 -12.60 4.70
C LYS A 56 -1.75 -11.70 4.52
N PRO A 57 -2.94 -12.10 4.99
CA PRO A 57 -4.19 -11.36 4.76
C PRO A 57 -4.16 -9.93 5.33
N LEU A 58 -3.44 -9.71 6.43
CA LEU A 58 -3.22 -8.37 6.98
C LEU A 58 -2.39 -7.47 6.04
N LYS A 59 -1.36 -8.02 5.39
CA LYS A 59 -0.55 -7.25 4.42
C LYS A 59 -1.41 -6.81 3.23
N LYS A 60 -2.22 -7.74 2.68
CA LYS A 60 -3.13 -7.48 1.57
C LYS A 60 -4.17 -6.40 1.89
N SER A 61 -4.89 -6.58 2.99
CA SER A 61 -5.91 -5.62 3.44
C SER A 61 -5.33 -4.23 3.68
N MET A 62 -4.12 -4.14 4.22
CA MET A 62 -3.44 -2.86 4.43
C MET A 62 -3.00 -2.20 3.13
N ILE A 63 -2.50 -2.95 2.14
CA ILE A 63 -2.19 -2.39 0.81
C ILE A 63 -3.46 -1.81 0.18
N HIS A 64 -4.60 -2.51 0.24
CA HIS A 64 -5.87 -1.99 -0.26
C HIS A 64 -6.36 -0.76 0.51
N ALA A 65 -6.22 -0.74 1.84
CA ALA A 65 -6.55 0.43 2.64
C ALA A 65 -5.68 1.65 2.29
N MET A 66 -4.39 1.44 1.98
CA MET A 66 -3.51 2.51 1.50
C MET A 66 -3.95 3.08 0.15
N ILE A 67 -4.32 2.21 -0.80
CA ILE A 67 -4.84 2.62 -2.11
C ILE A 67 -6.15 3.40 -1.97
N ALA A 68 -7.05 2.94 -1.09
CA ALA A 68 -8.28 3.65 -0.81
C ALA A 68 -8.02 5.04 -0.20
N ALA A 69 -7.15 5.10 0.81
CA ALA A 69 -6.79 6.36 1.45
C ALA A 69 -6.18 7.36 0.45
N SER A 70 -5.34 6.89 -0.47
CA SER A 70 -4.72 7.75 -1.49
C SER A 70 -5.73 8.31 -2.50
N THR A 71 -6.82 7.59 -2.75
CA THR A 71 -7.92 8.05 -3.62
C THR A 71 -9.02 8.83 -2.87
N GLY A 72 -8.80 9.13 -1.57
CA GLY A 72 -9.77 9.84 -0.73
C GLY A 72 -10.97 8.99 -0.28
N LYS A 73 -10.89 7.66 -0.43
CA LYS A 73 -11.85 6.71 0.13
C LYS A 73 -11.36 6.23 1.50
N ASN A 74 -12.28 5.99 2.42
CA ASN A 74 -11.95 5.42 3.71
C ASN A 74 -12.41 3.96 3.74
N ILE A 75 -11.46 3.03 3.81
CA ILE A 75 -11.75 1.60 3.97
C ILE A 75 -11.07 1.16 5.27
N ASN A 76 -11.84 0.51 6.14
CA ASN A 76 -11.28 -0.15 7.31
C ASN A 76 -10.60 -1.45 6.87
N ALA A 77 -9.27 -1.53 7.02
CA ALA A 77 -8.50 -2.72 6.65
C ALA A 77 -9.01 -3.99 7.36
N GLN A 78 -9.52 -3.89 8.60
CA GLN A 78 -10.05 -5.04 9.33
C GLN A 78 -11.31 -5.61 8.69
N MET A 79 -12.10 -4.80 7.98
CA MET A 79 -13.28 -5.27 7.24
C MET A 79 -12.92 -6.06 5.98
N LEU A 80 -11.68 -5.93 5.49
CA LEU A 80 -11.16 -6.69 4.34
C LEU A 80 -10.54 -8.04 4.75
N LEU A 81 -10.53 -8.38 6.05
CA LEU A 81 -10.05 -9.65 6.57
C LEU A 81 -11.17 -10.71 6.70
N LEU A 82 -12.42 -10.32 6.43
CA LEU A 82 -13.62 -11.17 6.42
C LEU A 82 -13.77 -11.88 5.07
#